data_AF-F3FKU3-F1
#
_entry.id   AF-F3FKU3-F1
#
_cell.length_a   1.000
_cell.length_b   1.000
_cell.length_c   1.000
_cell.angle_alpha   90.00
_cell.angle_beta   90.00
_cell.angle_gamma   90.00
#
_symmetry.space_group_name_H-M   'P 1'
#
loop_
_entity.id
_entity.type
_entity.pdbx_description
1 polymer ?
#
loop_
_entity_poly.entity_id
_entity_poly.type
_entity_poly.pdbx_seq_one_letter_code
_entity_poly.pdbx_strand_id
1 'polypeptide(L)'
;MGYIGTGTTLSDVRRIYNSYLDTQLQSSTALSADAVAYSGQASKTDTLLSDSATGISVQLADFFTKMQGIATSATQSAERSSFLTQAGALSARFNSVSSQLSTQNDNVNTQLDTFTKKVNELTTTLASLNKQITQASAGNATPNTLLDSRSEAVRQLNELVGVKVVENNGNFDIYTGTGQSLVSGGTSYKMSASPSPSDPLQYNVQIAYGQTQTDVTSVLTGGSIGGLLRYRNEVLVPATNELGRTAMVLSDQVNSQMNQGIDSKGNF
;
A
#
# COMPACT_ATOMS: atom_id res chain seq x y z
N MET A 1 64.53 -18.70 29.17
CA MET A 1 63.25 -18.56 29.90
C MET A 1 63.17 -17.11 30.38
N GLY A 2 62.21 -16.26 30.02
CA GLY A 2 60.93 -16.48 29.35
C GLY A 2 60.45 -15.19 28.67
N TYR A 3 59.57 -15.38 27.69
CA TYR A 3 58.98 -14.36 26.84
C TYR A 3 57.84 -13.65 27.57
N ILE A 4 57.90 -12.32 27.67
CA ILE A 4 56.81 -11.48 28.18
C ILE A 4 55.98 -11.10 26.96
N GLY A 5 54.83 -11.76 26.79
CA GLY A 5 53.80 -11.32 25.87
C GLY A 5 53.11 -10.09 26.46
N THR A 6 53.30 -8.93 25.83
CA THR A 6 52.49 -7.73 26.10
C THR A 6 51.07 -8.02 25.63
N GLY A 7 50.24 -8.51 26.54
CA GLY A 7 48.82 -8.69 26.32
C GLY A 7 48.18 -7.36 25.96
N THR A 8 47.67 -7.27 24.74
CA THR A 8 46.69 -6.27 24.38
C THR A 8 45.45 -6.56 25.22
N THR A 9 45.22 -5.78 26.27
CA THR A 9 43.89 -5.66 26.87
C THR A 9 42.98 -5.16 25.76
N LEU A 10 42.12 -6.05 25.24
CA LEU A 10 41.05 -5.65 24.33
C LEU A 10 40.31 -4.51 25.03
N SER A 11 40.41 -3.32 24.44
CA SER A 11 39.58 -2.19 24.83
C SER A 11 38.14 -2.67 24.62
N ASP A 12 37.47 -2.93 25.73
CA ASP A 12 36.09 -3.37 25.77
C ASP A 12 35.28 -2.36 24.95
N VAL A 13 34.79 -2.77 23.78
CA VAL A 13 34.02 -1.91 22.88
C VAL A 13 32.67 -1.71 23.55
N ARG A 14 32.61 -0.76 24.49
CA ARG A 14 31.37 -0.29 25.08
C ARG A 14 30.59 0.41 23.98
N ARG A 15 29.51 -0.22 23.55
CA ARG A 15 28.54 0.37 22.62
C ARG A 15 27.97 1.62 23.28
N ILE A 16 28.33 2.81 22.78
CA ILE A 16 27.66 4.06 23.13
C ILE A 16 26.32 4.04 22.40
N TYR A 17 25.30 3.53 23.07
CA TYR A 17 23.96 3.39 22.54
C TYR A 17 23.11 4.60 22.94
N ASN A 18 22.54 5.31 21.97
CA ASN A 18 21.58 6.37 22.22
C ASN A 18 20.20 5.93 21.73
N SER A 19 19.40 5.39 22.66
CA SER A 19 18.05 4.87 22.39
C SER A 19 17.12 5.92 21.77
N TYR A 20 17.34 7.21 22.04
CA TYR A 20 16.58 8.29 21.42
C TYR A 20 16.88 8.42 19.93
N LEU A 21 18.16 8.44 19.54
CA LEU A 21 18.55 8.53 18.12
C LEU A 21 18.08 7.32 17.32
N ASP A 22 18.14 6.13 17.91
CA ASP A 22 17.63 4.90 17.29
C ASP A 22 16.11 4.95 17.08
N THR A 23 15.37 5.42 18.08
CA THR A 23 13.90 5.58 17.96
C THR A 23 13.57 6.60 16.87
N GLN A 24 14.30 7.71 16.79
CA GLN A 24 14.14 8.70 15.72
C GLN A 24 14.45 8.12 14.34
N LEU A 25 15.53 7.35 14.22
CA LEU A 25 15.91 6.68 12.97
C LEU A 25 14.85 5.68 12.52
N GLN A 26 14.35 4.85 13.43
CA GLN A 26 13.28 3.88 13.15
C GLN A 26 12.01 4.59 12.67
N SER A 27 11.57 5.62 13.40
CA SER A 27 10.40 6.42 13.01
C SER A 27 10.59 7.09 11.65
N SER A 28 11.75 7.70 11.40
CA SER A 28 12.05 8.35 10.13
C SER A 28 12.12 7.36 8.97
N THR A 29 12.64 6.15 9.21
CA THR A 29 12.71 5.07 8.22
C THR A 29 11.31 4.64 7.80
N ALA A 30 10.43 4.40 8.78
CA ALA A 30 9.04 4.04 8.53
C ALA A 30 8.27 5.15 7.79
N LEU A 31 8.41 6.41 8.22
CA LEU A 31 7.75 7.54 7.56
C LEU A 31 8.24 7.75 6.12
N SER A 32 9.55 7.59 5.88
CA SER A 32 10.13 7.71 4.54
C SER A 32 9.59 6.62 3.61
N ALA A 33 9.63 5.36 4.03
CA ALA A 33 9.14 4.24 3.22
C ALA A 33 7.64 4.33 2.94
N ASP A 34 6.85 4.80 3.91
CA ASP A 34 5.42 5.10 3.75
C ASP A 34 5.19 6.18 2.70
N ALA A 35 5.88 7.31 2.80
CA ALA A 35 5.74 8.43 1.86
C ALA A 35 6.14 8.02 0.43
N VAL A 36 7.22 7.25 0.29
CA VAL A 36 7.67 6.72 -1.00
C VAL A 36 6.64 5.75 -1.60
N ALA A 37 6.12 4.80 -0.81
CA ALA A 37 5.12 3.85 -1.29
C ALA A 37 3.81 4.56 -1.67
N TYR A 38 3.35 5.51 -0.86
CA TYR A 38 2.15 6.30 -1.13
C TYR A 38 2.29 7.13 -2.41
N SER A 39 3.32 7.98 -2.48
CA SER A 39 3.53 8.88 -3.62
C SER A 39 3.76 8.09 -4.91
N GLY A 40 4.52 7.00 -4.84
CA GLY A 40 4.78 6.14 -5.99
C GLY A 40 3.53 5.49 -6.61
N GLN A 41 2.50 5.19 -5.81
CA GLN A 41 1.22 4.71 -6.35
C GLN A 41 0.27 5.87 -6.71
N ALA A 42 0.19 6.92 -5.88
CA ALA A 42 -0.65 8.08 -6.14
C ALA A 42 -0.30 8.76 -7.48
N SER A 43 0.99 8.91 -7.79
CA SER A 43 1.44 9.48 -9.07
C SER A 43 1.02 8.66 -10.29
N LYS A 44 0.83 7.33 -10.16
CA LYS A 44 0.32 6.50 -11.26
C LYS A 44 -1.16 6.77 -11.51
N THR A 45 -1.95 6.90 -10.45
CA THR A 45 -3.35 7.29 -10.56
C THR A 45 -3.48 8.71 -11.12
N ASP A 46 -2.64 9.64 -10.66
CA ASP A 46 -2.60 11.01 -11.18
C ASP A 46 -2.29 11.04 -12.68
N THR A 47 -1.24 10.34 -13.12
CA THR A 47 -0.86 10.24 -14.54
C THR A 47 -1.99 9.65 -15.40
N LEU A 48 -2.68 8.62 -14.89
CA LEU A 48 -3.81 7.99 -15.58
C LEU A 48 -4.97 8.96 -15.79
N LEU A 49 -5.29 9.76 -14.77
CA LEU A 49 -6.46 10.64 -14.78
C LEU A 49 -6.18 12.02 -15.42
N SER A 50 -4.94 12.49 -15.38
CA SER A 50 -4.53 13.82 -15.86
C SER A 50 -4.05 13.86 -17.32
N ASP A 51 -4.09 12.74 -18.04
CA ASP A 51 -3.69 12.68 -19.45
C ASP A 51 -4.45 13.72 -20.29
N SER A 52 -3.71 14.71 -20.82
CA SER A 52 -4.29 15.84 -21.56
C SER A 52 -4.74 15.51 -22.98
N ALA A 53 -4.34 14.35 -23.53
CA ALA A 53 -4.69 13.93 -24.87
C ALA A 53 -5.84 12.92 -24.87
N THR A 54 -5.86 12.02 -23.89
CA THR A 54 -6.82 10.91 -23.82
C THR A 54 -7.70 10.94 -22.57
N GLY A 55 -7.53 11.95 -21.71
CA GLY A 55 -8.31 12.13 -20.49
C GLY A 55 -9.82 12.14 -20.73
N ILE A 56 -10.56 11.72 -19.70
CA ILE A 56 -12.02 11.62 -19.76
C ILE A 56 -12.66 12.98 -20.08
N SER A 57 -12.12 14.07 -19.53
CA SER A 57 -12.60 15.43 -19.79
C SER A 57 -12.55 15.81 -21.27
N VAL A 58 -11.51 15.39 -22.00
CA VAL A 58 -11.39 15.64 -23.45
C VAL A 58 -12.45 14.83 -24.20
N GLN A 59 -12.57 13.54 -23.89
CA GLN A 59 -13.56 12.67 -24.51
C GLN A 59 -15.01 13.11 -24.25
N LEU A 60 -15.28 13.69 -23.07
CA LEU A 60 -16.56 14.30 -22.72
C LEU A 60 -16.83 15.55 -23.54
N ALA A 61 -15.85 16.45 -23.67
CA ALA A 61 -16.00 17.66 -24.48
C ALA A 61 -16.27 17.32 -25.95
N ASP A 62 -15.55 16.33 -26.49
CA ASP A 62 -15.78 15.84 -27.85
C ASP A 62 -17.15 15.19 -28.00
N PHE A 63 -17.60 14.40 -27.02
CA PHE A 63 -18.94 13.83 -27.01
C PHE A 63 -20.03 14.89 -27.10
N PHE A 64 -19.98 15.93 -26.27
CA PHE A 64 -20.95 17.03 -26.30
C PHE A 64 -20.85 17.86 -27.59
N THR A 65 -19.65 18.04 -28.14
CA THR A 65 -19.45 18.71 -29.43
C THR A 65 -20.12 17.93 -30.57
N LYS A 66 -19.98 16.60 -30.60
CA LYS A 66 -20.65 15.74 -31.58
C LYS A 66 -22.17 15.69 -31.38
N MET A 67 -22.63 15.72 -30.14
CA MET A 67 -24.06 15.81 -29.82
C MET A 67 -24.66 17.12 -30.37
N GLN A 68 -23.95 18.24 -30.23
CA GLN A 68 -24.36 19.53 -30.80
C GLN A 68 -24.42 19.49 -32.32
N GLY A 69 -23.52 18.75 -32.99
CA GLY A 69 -23.55 18.52 -34.44
C GLY A 69 -24.83 17.82 -34.91
N ILE A 70 -25.28 16.80 -34.19
CA ILE A 70 -26.59 16.18 -34.47
C ILE A 70 -27.73 17.17 -34.23
N ALA A 71 -27.68 17.96 -33.17
CA ALA A 71 -28.75 18.92 -32.86
C ALA A 71 -28.93 19.96 -33.98
N THR A 72 -27.86 20.36 -34.67
CA THR A 72 -27.93 21.30 -35.80
C THR A 72 -28.23 20.63 -37.14
N SER A 73 -27.91 19.35 -37.31
CA SER A 73 -28.01 18.61 -38.58
C SER A 73 -28.60 17.20 -38.41
N ALA A 74 -29.76 17.09 -37.76
CA ALA A 74 -30.32 15.82 -37.29
C ALA A 74 -30.72 14.81 -38.39
N THR A 75 -30.89 15.25 -39.63
CA THR A 75 -31.23 14.40 -40.79
C THR A 75 -30.01 13.82 -41.51
N GLN A 76 -28.80 14.31 -41.19
CA GLN A 76 -27.57 13.85 -41.81
C GLN A 76 -27.07 12.56 -41.14
N SER A 77 -27.00 11.47 -41.91
CA SER A 77 -26.53 10.17 -41.42
C SER A 77 -25.07 10.21 -40.96
N ALA A 78 -24.23 11.05 -41.59
CA ALA A 78 -22.84 11.23 -41.22
C ALA A 78 -22.67 11.78 -39.79
N GLU A 79 -23.45 12.78 -39.40
CA GLU A 79 -23.42 13.36 -38.05
C GLU A 79 -23.87 12.36 -36.99
N ARG A 80 -24.93 11.58 -37.30
CA ARG A 80 -25.39 10.48 -36.45
C ARG A 80 -24.31 9.42 -36.23
N SER A 81 -23.63 9.01 -37.30
CA SER A 81 -22.54 8.02 -37.22
C SER A 81 -21.32 8.57 -36.45
N SER A 82 -20.98 9.86 -36.64
CA SER A 82 -19.88 10.49 -35.93
C SER A 82 -20.12 10.55 -34.41
N PHE A 83 -21.34 10.93 -33.99
CA PHE A 83 -21.71 10.91 -32.58
C PHE A 83 -21.69 9.51 -31.97
N LEU A 84 -22.25 8.49 -32.65
CA LEU A 84 -22.24 7.12 -32.14
C LEU A 84 -20.80 6.60 -31.97
N THR A 85 -19.92 6.94 -32.92
CA THR A 85 -18.49 6.62 -32.82
C THR A 85 -17.87 7.28 -31.59
N GLN A 86 -18.15 8.56 -31.36
CA GLN A 86 -17.63 9.28 -30.20
C GLN A 86 -18.21 8.78 -28.87
N ALA A 87 -19.49 8.42 -28.83
CA ALA A 87 -20.12 7.80 -27.66
C ALA A 87 -19.45 6.44 -27.33
N GLY A 88 -19.15 5.65 -28.36
CA GLY A 88 -18.37 4.42 -28.22
C GLY A 88 -16.97 4.68 -27.68
N ALA A 89 -16.26 5.68 -28.21
CA ALA A 89 -14.92 6.06 -27.74
C ALA A 89 -14.92 6.52 -26.27
N LEU A 90 -15.90 7.33 -25.87
CA LEU A 90 -16.06 7.77 -24.48
C LEU A 90 -16.32 6.60 -23.53
N SER A 91 -17.25 5.69 -23.88
CA SER A 91 -17.53 4.48 -23.10
C SER A 91 -16.29 3.59 -22.98
N ALA A 92 -15.57 3.37 -24.08
CA ALA A 92 -14.32 2.62 -24.08
C ALA A 92 -13.27 3.27 -23.16
N ARG A 93 -13.20 4.61 -23.12
CA ARG A 93 -12.28 5.31 -22.23
C ARG A 93 -12.63 5.13 -20.76
N PHE A 94 -13.90 5.27 -20.37
CA PHE A 94 -14.34 5.00 -18.99
C PHE A 94 -13.97 3.57 -18.56
N ASN A 95 -14.26 2.59 -19.40
CA ASN A 95 -13.93 1.19 -19.14
C ASN A 95 -12.41 0.95 -19.02
N SER A 96 -11.61 1.58 -19.88
CA SER A 96 -10.15 1.48 -19.84
C SER A 96 -9.58 2.05 -18.54
N VAL A 97 -10.03 3.24 -18.12
CA VAL A 97 -9.60 3.84 -16.86
C VAL A 97 -10.02 2.97 -15.67
N SER A 98 -11.26 2.47 -15.67
CA SER A 98 -11.75 1.57 -14.62
C SER A 98 -10.91 0.29 -14.52
N SER A 99 -10.55 -0.32 -15.66
CA SER A 99 -9.71 -1.51 -15.69
C SER A 99 -8.30 -1.24 -15.15
N GLN A 100 -7.73 -0.07 -15.44
CA GLN A 100 -6.42 0.33 -14.93
C GLN A 100 -6.46 0.60 -13.42
N LEU A 101 -7.51 1.21 -12.88
CA LEU A 101 -7.70 1.36 -11.43
C LEU A 101 -7.87 -0.01 -10.75
N SER A 102 -8.63 -0.94 -11.34
CA SER A 102 -8.73 -2.32 -10.85
C SER A 102 -7.36 -3.02 -10.82
N THR A 103 -6.56 -2.84 -11.87
CA THR A 103 -5.19 -3.37 -11.94
C THR A 103 -4.30 -2.77 -10.84
N GLN A 104 -4.46 -1.47 -10.53
CA GLN A 104 -3.76 -0.84 -9.41
C GLN A 104 -4.16 -1.47 -8.07
N ASN A 105 -5.44 -1.78 -7.86
CA ASN A 105 -5.92 -2.48 -6.68
C ASN A 105 -5.30 -3.88 -6.54
N ASP A 106 -5.27 -4.67 -7.62
CA ASP A 106 -4.66 -6.01 -7.61
C ASP A 106 -3.15 -5.95 -7.30
N ASN A 107 -2.47 -4.92 -7.81
CA ASN A 107 -1.07 -4.66 -7.48
C ASN A 107 -0.86 -4.30 -6.01
N VAL A 108 -1.79 -3.56 -5.39
CA VAL A 108 -1.75 -3.29 -3.94
C VAL A 108 -1.90 -4.61 -3.16
N ASN A 109 -2.88 -5.44 -3.50
CA ASN A 109 -3.09 -6.74 -2.84
C ASN A 109 -1.85 -7.65 -2.93
N THR A 110 -1.24 -7.71 -4.12
CA THR A 110 -0.02 -8.51 -4.36
C THR A 110 1.16 -7.99 -3.55
N GLN A 111 1.32 -6.67 -3.45
CA GLN A 111 2.37 -6.06 -2.63
C GLN A 111 2.14 -6.29 -1.14
N LEU A 112 0.89 -6.19 -0.65
CA LEU A 112 0.55 -6.51 0.73
C LEU A 112 0.89 -7.97 1.06
N ASP A 113 0.52 -8.94 0.23
CA ASP A 113 0.90 -10.35 0.42
C ASP A 113 2.43 -10.52 0.45
N THR A 114 3.15 -9.89 -0.48
CA THR A 114 4.62 -9.95 -0.54
C THR A 114 5.27 -9.34 0.70
N PHE A 115 4.80 -8.16 1.15
CA PHE A 115 5.39 -7.47 2.30
C PHE A 115 5.06 -8.17 3.61
N THR A 116 3.85 -8.72 3.77
CA THR A 116 3.52 -9.51 4.98
C THR A 116 4.38 -10.76 5.10
N LYS A 117 4.74 -11.42 3.99
CA LYS A 117 5.72 -12.52 3.97
C LYS A 117 7.12 -12.07 4.42
N LYS A 118 7.62 -10.94 3.90
CA LYS A 118 8.91 -10.37 4.34
C LYS A 118 8.90 -9.96 5.81
N VAL A 119 7.79 -9.40 6.30
CA VAL A 119 7.58 -9.13 7.74
C VAL A 119 7.71 -10.41 8.55
N ASN A 120 7.14 -11.53 8.09
CA ASN A 120 7.26 -12.82 8.80
C ASN A 120 8.70 -13.35 8.83
N GLU A 121 9.46 -13.20 7.75
CA GLU A 121 10.88 -13.58 7.70
C GLU A 121 11.71 -12.77 8.70
N LEU A 122 11.52 -11.45 8.73
CA LEU A 122 12.23 -10.56 9.65
C LEU A 122 11.84 -10.82 11.11
N THR A 123 10.55 -10.95 11.41
CA THR A 123 10.07 -11.21 12.78
C THR A 123 10.53 -12.58 13.30
N THR A 124 10.60 -13.59 12.44
CA THR A 124 11.18 -14.90 12.79
C THR A 124 12.68 -14.79 13.07
N THR A 125 13.39 -14.01 12.25
CA THR A 125 14.83 -13.72 12.46
C THR A 125 15.05 -13.00 13.79
N LEU A 126 14.23 -11.99 14.10
CA LEU A 126 14.27 -11.22 15.35
C LEU A 126 14.02 -12.10 16.58
N ALA A 127 13.01 -12.97 16.53
CA ALA A 127 12.74 -13.95 17.58
C ALA A 127 13.92 -14.93 17.79
N SER A 128 14.60 -15.35 16.71
CA SER A 128 15.80 -16.19 16.78
C SER A 128 16.99 -15.43 17.39
N LEU A 129 17.20 -14.18 16.98
CA LEU A 129 18.27 -13.32 17.52
C LEU A 129 18.07 -13.07 19.02
N ASN A 130 16.83 -12.81 19.46
CA ASN A 130 16.51 -12.68 20.89
C ASN A 130 16.93 -13.93 21.69
N LYS A 131 16.65 -15.14 21.18
CA LYS A 131 17.10 -16.40 21.82
C LYS A 131 18.62 -16.51 21.88
N GLN A 132 19.31 -16.25 20.78
CA GLN A 132 20.77 -16.35 20.70
C GLN A 132 21.47 -15.33 21.60
N ILE A 133 20.95 -14.09 21.64
CA ILE A 133 21.46 -13.03 22.53
C ILE A 133 21.28 -13.41 23.99
N THR A 134 20.10 -13.94 24.36
CA THR A 134 19.83 -14.42 25.72
C THR A 134 20.82 -15.52 26.11
N GLN A 135 21.07 -16.49 25.23
CA GLN A 135 22.03 -17.58 25.47
C GLN A 135 23.47 -17.10 25.59
N ALA A 136 23.92 -16.22 24.69
CA ALA A 136 25.28 -15.68 24.71
C ALA A 136 25.55 -14.79 25.92
N SER A 137 24.55 -14.00 26.35
CA SER A 137 24.65 -13.11 27.52
C SER A 137 24.76 -13.90 28.83
N ALA A 138 24.22 -15.12 28.89
CA ALA A 138 24.39 -16.02 30.04
C ALA A 138 25.84 -16.50 30.22
N GLY A 139 26.67 -16.40 29.17
CA GLY A 139 28.10 -16.75 29.20
C GLY A 139 29.04 -15.60 29.56
N ASN A 140 28.53 -14.46 30.05
CA ASN A 140 29.30 -13.21 30.30
C ASN A 140 30.03 -12.63 29.07
N ALA A 141 29.62 -13.00 27.85
CA ALA A 141 30.10 -12.39 26.61
C ALA A 141 29.04 -11.42 26.07
N THR A 142 29.44 -10.23 25.64
CA THR A 142 28.55 -9.29 24.95
C THR A 142 28.51 -9.63 23.46
N PRO A 143 27.40 -10.15 22.91
CA PRO A 143 27.37 -10.62 21.53
C PRO A 143 27.10 -9.46 20.56
N ASN A 144 28.06 -8.54 20.42
CA ASN A 144 27.91 -7.30 19.64
C ASN A 144 27.37 -7.54 18.22
N THR A 145 27.89 -8.53 17.50
CA THR A 145 27.43 -8.88 16.15
C THR A 145 25.94 -9.29 16.12
N LEU A 146 25.45 -10.00 17.13
CA LEU A 146 24.03 -10.37 17.20
C LEU A 146 23.15 -9.16 17.52
N LEU A 147 23.62 -8.27 18.39
CA LEU A 147 22.91 -7.04 18.74
C LEU A 147 22.81 -6.10 17.53
N ASP A 148 23.85 -6.02 16.70
CA ASP A 148 23.87 -5.23 15.48
C ASP A 148 22.94 -5.84 14.42
N SER A 149 23.00 -7.15 14.22
CA SER A 149 22.08 -7.89 13.33
C SER A 149 20.61 -7.71 13.73
N ARG A 150 20.32 -7.67 15.05
CA ARG A 150 18.98 -7.40 15.57
C ARG A 150 18.53 -5.97 15.27
N SER A 151 19.42 -5.01 15.43
CA SER A 151 19.13 -3.60 15.16
C SER A 151 18.86 -3.37 13.66
N GLU A 152 19.64 -4.02 12.79
CA GLU A 152 19.43 -3.97 11.33
C GLU A 152 18.11 -4.64 10.92
N ALA A 153 17.77 -5.80 11.50
CA ALA A 153 16.49 -6.46 11.23
C ALA A 153 15.28 -5.60 11.66
N VAL A 154 15.40 -4.84 12.76
CA VAL A 154 14.38 -3.85 13.16
C VAL A 154 14.30 -2.70 12.16
N ARG A 155 15.44 -2.21 11.65
CA ARG A 155 15.48 -1.14 10.65
C ARG A 155 14.77 -1.57 9.37
N GLN A 156 15.10 -2.77 8.85
CA GLN A 156 14.45 -3.36 7.68
C GLN A 156 12.95 -3.61 7.91
N LEU A 157 12.57 -4.01 9.12
CA LEU A 157 11.15 -4.19 9.47
C LEU A 157 10.40 -2.85 9.39
N ASN A 158 11.00 -1.76 9.86
CA ASN A 158 10.42 -0.42 9.76
C ASN A 158 10.26 0.08 8.31
N GLU A 159 11.06 -0.39 7.35
CA GLU A 159 10.84 -0.09 5.93
C GLU A 159 9.54 -0.73 5.40
N LEU A 160 9.10 -1.84 6.00
CA LEU A 160 7.90 -2.57 5.59
C LEU A 160 6.67 -2.10 6.37
N VAL A 161 6.78 -1.94 7.68
CA VAL A 161 5.68 -1.56 8.57
C VAL A 161 6.21 -0.80 9.78
N GLY A 162 5.56 0.29 10.15
CA GLY A 162 5.93 1.04 11.35
C GLY A 162 5.76 0.20 12.61
N VAL A 163 6.85 0.02 13.35
CA VAL A 163 6.87 -0.76 14.59
C VAL A 163 7.48 0.02 15.74
N LYS A 164 7.07 -0.34 16.95
CA LYS A 164 7.66 0.11 18.20
C LYS A 164 8.41 -1.04 18.83
N VAL A 165 9.66 -0.79 19.20
CA VAL A 165 10.50 -1.72 19.95
C VAL A 165 10.43 -1.39 21.44
N VAL A 166 10.22 -2.40 22.26
CA VAL A 166 10.34 -2.33 23.72
C VAL A 166 11.38 -3.34 24.13
N GLU A 167 12.41 -2.89 24.84
CA GLU A 167 13.41 -3.79 25.40
C GLU A 167 12.94 -4.32 26.77
N ASN A 168 12.93 -5.63 26.93
CA ASN A 168 12.52 -6.30 28.16
C ASN A 168 13.48 -7.45 28.47
N ASN A 169 14.21 -7.35 29.57
CA ASN A 169 15.21 -8.34 30.00
C ASN A 169 16.22 -8.71 28.87
N GLY A 170 16.66 -7.71 28.08
CA GLY A 170 17.59 -7.90 26.97
C GLY A 170 16.97 -8.43 25.67
N ASN A 171 15.68 -8.75 25.66
CA ASN A 171 14.91 -9.11 24.46
C ASN A 171 14.21 -7.90 23.85
N PHE A 172 14.04 -7.89 22.53
CA PHE A 172 13.21 -6.91 21.84
C PHE A 172 11.82 -7.48 21.63
N ASP A 173 10.84 -6.89 22.30
CA ASP A 173 9.42 -7.06 22.03
C ASP A 173 9.01 -6.01 20.99
N ILE A 174 8.33 -6.44 19.94
CA ILE A 174 8.03 -5.61 18.77
C ILE A 174 6.53 -5.56 18.57
N TYR A 175 6.01 -4.34 18.47
CA TYR A 175 4.59 -4.07 18.35
C TYR A 175 4.31 -3.20 17.13
N THR A 176 3.15 -3.40 16.48
CA THR A 176 2.59 -2.43 15.55
C THR A 176 2.12 -1.17 16.30
N GLY A 177 1.85 -0.08 15.58
CA GLY A 177 1.50 1.23 16.17
C GLY A 177 0.39 1.21 17.23
N THR A 178 -0.59 0.32 17.12
CA THR A 178 -1.72 0.19 18.08
C THR A 178 -1.55 -0.94 19.10
N GLY A 179 -0.37 -1.55 19.17
CA GLY A 179 0.02 -2.46 20.24
C GLY A 179 -0.11 -3.95 19.93
N GLN A 180 -0.41 -4.35 18.69
CA GLN A 180 -0.40 -5.77 18.33
C GLN A 180 1.04 -6.28 18.24
N SER A 181 1.35 -7.34 18.98
CA SER A 181 2.70 -7.93 19.01
C SER A 181 3.00 -8.68 17.71
N LEU A 182 4.19 -8.43 17.15
CA LEU A 182 4.81 -9.18 16.07
C LEU A 182 5.94 -10.08 16.56
N VAL A 183 6.66 -9.64 17.60
CA VAL A 183 7.67 -10.44 18.31
C VAL A 183 7.45 -10.25 19.81
N SER A 184 7.44 -11.35 20.55
CA SER A 184 7.51 -11.33 22.01
C SER A 184 8.56 -12.33 22.48
N GLY A 185 9.65 -11.81 23.04
CA GLY A 185 10.83 -12.58 23.41
C GLY A 185 11.33 -13.45 22.25
N GLY A 186 11.25 -14.77 22.42
CA GLY A 186 11.68 -15.77 21.44
C GLY A 186 10.59 -16.24 20.47
N THR A 187 9.43 -15.58 20.43
CA THR A 187 8.27 -15.99 19.63
C THR A 187 7.91 -14.89 18.63
N SER A 188 7.63 -15.27 17.38
CA SER A 188 7.07 -14.37 16.35
C SER A 188 5.61 -14.72 16.06
N TYR A 189 4.83 -13.70 15.70
CA TYR A 189 3.42 -13.82 15.31
C TYR A 189 3.28 -13.53 13.82
N LYS A 190 2.55 -14.39 13.11
CA LYS A 190 2.46 -14.30 11.65
C LYS A 190 1.48 -13.22 11.24
N MET A 191 1.93 -12.36 10.34
CA MET A 191 1.11 -11.42 9.58
C MET A 191 0.73 -12.03 8.23
N SER A 192 -0.48 -11.77 7.75
CA SER A 192 -0.94 -12.21 6.42
C SER A 192 -1.84 -11.18 5.78
N ALA A 193 -1.79 -11.09 4.46
CA ALA A 193 -2.78 -10.36 3.67
C ALA A 193 -3.79 -11.35 3.05
N SER A 194 -5.08 -11.09 3.21
CA SER A 194 -6.16 -11.94 2.69
C SER A 194 -7.38 -11.12 2.29
N PRO A 195 -8.24 -11.61 1.38
CA PRO A 195 -9.47 -10.91 1.00
C PRO A 195 -10.30 -10.48 2.21
N SER A 196 -10.77 -9.22 2.20
CA SER A 196 -11.63 -8.69 3.25
C SER A 196 -13.00 -9.39 3.24
N PRO A 197 -13.58 -9.70 4.41
CA PRO A 197 -14.96 -10.18 4.49
C PRO A 197 -15.99 -9.20 3.94
N SER A 198 -15.69 -7.89 3.95
CA SER A 198 -16.60 -6.84 3.45
C SER A 198 -16.43 -6.54 1.96
N ASP A 199 -15.23 -6.80 1.41
CA ASP A 199 -14.90 -6.60 0.00
C ASP A 199 -13.80 -7.59 -0.43
N PRO A 200 -14.15 -8.71 -1.07
CA PRO A 200 -13.19 -9.71 -1.49
C PRO A 200 -12.13 -9.20 -2.49
N LEU A 201 -12.38 -8.05 -3.14
CA LEU A 201 -11.41 -7.44 -4.05
C LEU A 201 -10.33 -6.67 -3.29
N GLN A 202 -10.49 -6.39 -1.99
CA GLN A 202 -9.50 -5.67 -1.21
C GLN A 202 -8.94 -6.56 -0.11
N TYR A 203 -7.61 -6.63 -0.02
CA TYR A 203 -6.98 -7.43 1.02
C TYR A 203 -6.89 -6.67 2.33
N ASN A 204 -7.29 -7.34 3.42
CA ASN A 204 -7.01 -6.92 4.78
C ASN A 204 -5.70 -7.55 5.25
N VAL A 205 -5.02 -6.86 6.16
CA VAL A 205 -3.83 -7.37 6.85
C VAL A 205 -4.23 -7.82 8.24
N GLN A 206 -3.85 -9.04 8.59
CA GLN A 206 -4.22 -9.70 9.84
C GLN A 206 -2.99 -10.26 10.54
N ILE A 207 -3.04 -10.37 11.87
CA ILE A 207 -2.01 -11.01 12.68
C ILE A 207 -2.63 -12.21 13.41
N ALA A 208 -1.93 -13.35 13.38
CA ALA A 208 -2.38 -14.60 14.00
C ALA A 208 -1.76 -14.81 15.40
N TYR A 209 -2.63 -15.00 16.38
CA TYR A 209 -2.32 -15.37 17.77
C TYR A 209 -2.90 -16.76 18.07
N GLY A 210 -2.14 -17.81 17.71
CA GLY A 210 -2.64 -19.19 17.74
C GLY A 210 -3.78 -19.36 16.73
N GLN A 211 -4.99 -19.67 17.21
CA GLN A 211 -6.18 -19.84 16.37
C GLN A 211 -6.93 -18.52 16.10
N THR A 212 -6.57 -17.44 16.80
CA THR A 212 -7.25 -16.14 16.66
C THR A 212 -6.55 -15.30 15.59
N GLN A 213 -7.32 -14.77 14.64
CA GLN A 213 -6.83 -13.79 13.67
C GLN A 213 -7.40 -12.41 14.04
N THR A 214 -6.53 -11.42 14.13
CA THR A 214 -6.90 -10.03 14.41
C THR A 214 -6.64 -9.18 13.18
N ASP A 215 -7.67 -8.53 12.67
CA ASP A 215 -7.53 -7.54 11.60
C ASP A 215 -6.83 -6.29 12.14
N VAL A 216 -5.75 -5.89 11.47
CA VAL A 216 -4.96 -4.70 11.81
C VAL A 216 -4.94 -3.67 10.67
N THR A 217 -5.69 -3.88 9.60
CA THR A 217 -5.65 -3.08 8.37
C THR A 217 -5.81 -1.58 8.63
N SER A 218 -6.76 -1.20 9.49
CA SER A 218 -7.08 0.21 9.78
C SER A 218 -6.06 0.90 10.70
N VAL A 219 -5.20 0.12 11.36
CA VAL A 219 -4.29 0.59 12.40
C VAL A 219 -2.81 0.49 12.00
N LEU A 220 -2.52 -0.13 10.86
CA LEU A 220 -1.17 -0.17 10.31
C LEU A 220 -0.80 1.19 9.73
N THR A 221 0.32 1.73 10.21
CA THR A 221 0.87 3.03 9.80
C THR A 221 2.37 2.90 9.58
N GLY A 222 2.93 3.72 8.71
CA GLY A 222 4.37 3.71 8.46
C GLY A 222 4.82 2.47 7.67
N GLY A 223 6.02 2.56 7.10
CA GLY A 223 6.54 1.56 6.20
C GLY A 223 5.75 1.48 4.90
N SER A 224 6.23 0.63 4.00
CA SER A 224 5.62 0.43 2.69
C SER A 224 4.16 -0.07 2.78
N ILE A 225 3.83 -0.91 3.78
CA ILE A 225 2.46 -1.38 4.02
C ILE A 225 1.53 -0.22 4.38
N GLY A 226 1.94 0.65 5.31
CA GLY A 226 1.16 1.84 5.69
C GLY A 226 0.90 2.75 4.49
N GLY A 227 1.92 3.01 3.68
CA GLY A 227 1.81 3.86 2.49
C GLY A 227 0.86 3.30 1.44
N LEU A 228 0.88 1.98 1.21
CA LEU A 228 -0.04 1.30 0.28
C LEU A 228 -1.49 1.35 0.77
N LEU A 229 -1.72 1.11 2.06
CA LEU A 229 -3.06 1.16 2.65
C LEU A 229 -3.62 2.59 2.62
N ARG A 230 -2.77 3.59 2.91
CA ARG A 230 -3.15 5.00 2.80
C ARG A 230 -3.50 5.38 1.37
N TYR A 231 -2.67 5.00 0.39
CA TYR A 231 -2.95 5.25 -1.03
C TYR A 231 -4.28 4.63 -1.46
N ARG A 232 -4.53 3.38 -1.07
CA ARG A 232 -5.78 2.69 -1.40
C ARG A 232 -6.99 3.47 -0.89
N ASN A 233 -6.95 3.89 0.37
CA ASN A 233 -8.08 4.51 1.05
C ASN A 233 -8.29 5.98 0.65
N GLU A 234 -7.22 6.74 0.45
CA GLU A 234 -7.30 8.19 0.19
C GLU A 234 -7.37 8.53 -1.30
N VAL A 235 -6.86 7.67 -2.18
CA VAL A 235 -6.73 7.97 -3.62
C VAL A 235 -7.50 6.97 -4.45
N LEU A 236 -7.15 5.69 -4.37
CA LEU A 236 -7.65 4.68 -5.32
C LEU A 236 -9.16 4.43 -5.20
N VAL A 237 -9.65 4.19 -3.98
CA VAL A 237 -11.07 3.95 -3.73
C VAL A 237 -11.92 5.18 -4.07
N PRO A 238 -11.60 6.40 -3.60
CA PRO A 238 -12.30 7.61 -4.03
C PRO A 238 -12.29 7.81 -5.55
N ALA A 239 -11.13 7.66 -6.21
CA ALA A 239 -11.05 7.81 -7.67
C ALA A 239 -11.94 6.82 -8.43
N THR A 240 -11.98 5.56 -7.98
CA THR A 240 -12.82 4.52 -8.58
C THR A 240 -14.32 4.84 -8.40
N ASN A 241 -14.70 5.28 -7.20
CA ASN A 241 -16.09 5.64 -6.89
C ASN A 241 -16.55 6.87 -7.69
N GLU A 242 -15.71 7.90 -7.79
CA GLU A 242 -16.00 9.12 -8.55
C GLU A 242 -16.10 8.86 -10.05
N LEU A 243 -15.22 8.01 -10.59
CA LEU A 243 -15.28 7.56 -11.98
C LEU A 243 -16.60 6.85 -12.28
N GLY A 244 -16.96 5.87 -11.44
CA GLY A 244 -18.21 5.12 -11.57
C GLY A 244 -19.44 6.02 -11.42
N ARG A 245 -19.44 6.92 -10.45
CA ARG A 245 -20.53 7.88 -10.24
C ARG A 245 -20.72 8.80 -11.45
N THR A 246 -19.63 9.32 -12.00
CA THR A 246 -19.67 10.16 -13.20
C THR A 246 -20.23 9.40 -14.40
N ALA A 247 -19.79 8.16 -14.61
CA ALA A 247 -20.29 7.30 -15.68
C ALA A 247 -21.79 7.01 -15.53
N MET A 248 -22.26 6.68 -14.32
CA MET A 248 -23.68 6.43 -14.05
C MET A 248 -24.52 7.69 -14.30
N VAL A 249 -24.15 8.83 -13.72
CA VAL A 249 -24.90 10.08 -13.88
C VAL A 249 -24.95 10.49 -15.35
N LEU A 250 -23.83 10.42 -16.07
CA LEU A 250 -23.81 10.74 -17.49
C LEU A 250 -24.74 9.82 -18.29
N SER A 251 -24.61 8.51 -18.10
CA SER A 251 -25.45 7.52 -18.79
C SER A 251 -26.94 7.76 -18.51
N ASP A 252 -27.31 7.97 -17.25
CA ASP A 252 -28.69 8.18 -16.85
C ASP A 252 -29.28 9.47 -17.44
N GLN A 253 -28.53 10.58 -17.41
CA GLN A 253 -28.98 11.86 -17.97
C GLN A 253 -29.13 11.79 -19.49
N VAL A 254 -28.16 11.18 -20.18
CA VAL A 254 -28.22 11.01 -21.64
C VAL A 254 -29.40 10.10 -22.02
N ASN A 255 -29.56 8.96 -21.36
CA ASN A 255 -30.66 8.02 -21.64
C ASN A 255 -32.03 8.65 -21.33
N SER A 256 -32.15 9.35 -20.21
CA SER A 256 -33.39 10.04 -19.83
C SER A 256 -33.80 11.09 -20.86
N GLN A 257 -32.84 11.84 -21.41
CA GLN A 257 -33.11 12.83 -22.44
C GLN A 257 -33.39 12.20 -23.81
N MET A 258 -32.66 11.16 -24.20
CA MET A 258 -32.85 10.48 -25.49
C MET A 258 -34.18 9.74 -25.57
N ASN A 259 -34.65 9.15 -24.47
CA ASN A 259 -35.95 8.45 -24.38
C ASN A 259 -37.17 9.40 -24.53
N GLN A 260 -36.95 10.71 -24.53
CA GLN A 260 -37.99 11.70 -24.83
C GLN A 260 -37.98 12.12 -26.32
N GLY A 261 -36.98 11.68 -27.08
CA GLY A 261 -36.81 11.97 -28.50
C GLY A 261 -37.56 11.00 -29.41
N ILE A 262 -37.47 11.27 -30.71
CA ILE A 262 -38.00 10.39 -31.76
C ILE A 262 -36.84 10.02 -32.67
N ASP A 263 -36.74 8.73 -33.04
CA ASP A 263 -35.71 8.24 -33.95
C ASP A 263 -35.97 8.68 -35.41
N SER A 264 -35.04 8.36 -36.33
CA SER A 264 -35.20 8.72 -37.75
C SER A 264 -36.33 7.99 -38.48
N LYS A 265 -36.98 7.00 -37.83
CA LYS A 265 -38.10 6.21 -38.35
C LYS A 265 -39.43 6.62 -37.71
N GLY A 266 -39.45 7.57 -36.77
CA GLY A 266 -40.65 8.01 -36.09
C GLY A 266 -40.99 7.20 -34.83
N ASN A 267 -40.09 6.35 -34.33
CA ASN A 267 -40.30 5.61 -33.09
C ASN A 267 -39.84 6.43 -31.88
N PHE A 268 -40.54 6.24 -30.76
CA PHE A 268 -40.13 6.68 -29.43
C PHE A 268 -39.12 5.69 -28.81
#